data_AF-B8C1Z5-F1
#
_entry.id   AF-B8C1Z5-F1
#
_cell.length_a   1.000
_cell.length_b   1.000
_cell.length_c   1.000
_cell.angle_alpha   90.00
_cell.angle_beta   90.00
_cell.angle_gamma   90.00
#
_symmetry.space_group_name_H-M   'P 1'
#
loop_
_entity.id
_entity.type
_entity.pdbx_description
1 polymer ?
#
loop_
_entity_poly.entity_id
_entity_poly.type
_entity_poly.pdbx_seq_one_letter_code
_entity_poly.pdbx_strand_id
1 'polypeptide(L)'
;MLLLSHLPSAATATMIFMSTISISAASTPPTAFTHSTPTARSRSATTNRRRYMVPPTKSNPTIQEINAESELLRKEIEELRKEAFRRLEDLDDKLGVSSIGPYKSLTSTEPSISSTATTKSEEGLLPAPPPIVFTKSAEASKKPKKGISNLLDETKWKVSLSIGREPGTWMPKDWGVSGQRLNLSFTAEFTPSQLYEKDEFFRGGYTNAKIMHVVGNEVTLGPSISEGQRLYKVKNGGWQVSQGDGPLGTDLLRFFIELDEEVTHTGSDLYIPKGRVYCSCGYFPLMSGRQSREAVPSMKESFTKELKEVDEQIQKLREKKAEMKPFNMDRLKVGSEIGRLLREAERIQGKIAFAAVREPDKNLLRFSEDADVGLTREGGVCCRVAKGPMMEYHILGRFGVKSVESDKRRGNEQLTSSNE
;
A
#
# COMPACT_ATOMS: atom_id res chain seq x y z
N MET A 1 -29.14 34.53 67.20
CA MET A 1 -28.56 35.77 67.76
C MET A 1 -27.07 35.74 67.43
N LEU A 2 -26.58 36.47 66.41
CA LEU A 2 -25.90 37.79 66.51
C LEU A 2 -24.75 37.74 67.55
N LEU A 3 -23.46 37.98 67.30
CA LEU A 3 -22.67 38.82 66.38
C LEU A 3 -21.22 38.23 66.29
N LEU A 4 -20.47 38.31 65.17
CA LEU A 4 -19.31 39.21 64.89
C LEU A 4 -18.37 39.42 66.10
N SER A 5 -17.03 39.33 66.08
CA SER A 5 -16.00 39.49 65.04
C SER A 5 -14.58 39.33 65.67
N HIS A 6 -13.55 38.88 64.94
CA HIS A 6 -12.26 39.58 64.70
C HIS A 6 -11.13 38.67 64.14
N LEU A 7 -10.49 39.20 63.09
CA LEU A 7 -9.25 38.83 62.37
C LEU A 7 -7.99 39.02 63.26
N PRO A 8 -6.78 38.49 62.92
CA PRO A 8 -5.98 38.81 61.72
C PRO A 8 -5.20 37.60 61.17
N SER A 9 -4.32 37.61 60.17
CA SER A 9 -3.58 38.61 59.40
C SER A 9 -3.12 37.94 58.10
N ALA A 10 -3.04 38.72 57.02
CA ALA A 10 -2.55 38.29 55.72
C ALA A 10 -1.02 38.05 55.73
N ALA A 11 -0.59 37.02 54.99
CA ALA A 11 0.76 36.93 54.45
C ALA A 11 0.66 36.53 52.98
N THR A 12 1.02 37.49 52.14
CA THR A 12 1.00 37.48 50.68
C THR A 12 2.14 36.60 50.17
N ALA A 13 1.82 35.43 49.60
CA ALA A 13 2.77 34.60 48.87
C ALA A 13 2.49 34.74 47.36
N THR A 14 3.37 35.46 46.70
CA THR A 14 3.39 35.72 45.26
C THR A 14 3.51 34.40 44.49
N MET A 15 2.46 34.05 43.75
CA MET A 15 2.50 33.02 42.72
C MET A 15 3.36 33.49 41.54
N ILE A 16 4.39 32.73 41.19
CA ILE A 16 4.93 32.67 39.84
C ILE A 16 4.83 31.21 39.41
N PHE A 17 3.67 30.83 38.86
CA PHE A 17 3.52 29.59 38.12
C PHE A 17 4.03 29.85 36.69
N MET A 18 5.20 29.29 36.37
CA MET A 18 5.59 29.10 34.98
C MET A 18 4.67 28.05 34.37
N SER A 19 3.77 28.50 33.51
CA SER A 19 2.95 27.69 32.64
C SER A 19 3.84 26.98 31.60
N THR A 20 4.28 25.77 31.93
CA THR A 20 4.70 24.80 30.91
C THR A 20 3.45 24.29 30.20
N ILE A 21 3.27 24.73 28.95
CA ILE A 21 2.29 24.16 28.03
C ILE A 21 2.80 22.76 27.68
N SER A 22 2.34 21.75 28.42
CA SER A 22 2.40 20.36 27.99
C SER A 22 1.40 20.20 26.85
N ILE A 23 1.90 20.22 25.62
CA ILE A 23 1.15 19.77 24.44
C ILE A 23 0.99 18.25 24.60
N SER A 24 -0.14 17.86 25.18
CA SER A 24 -0.67 16.50 25.12
C SER A 24 -0.83 16.12 23.66
N ALA A 25 0.08 15.30 23.14
CA ALA A 25 -0.09 14.62 21.87
C ALA A 25 -1.28 13.66 22.00
N ALA A 26 -2.45 14.13 21.58
CA ALA A 26 -3.59 13.26 21.33
C ALA A 26 -3.16 12.24 20.26
N SER A 27 -3.08 10.97 20.66
CA SER A 27 -2.84 9.86 19.74
C SER A 27 -4.06 9.71 18.84
N THR A 28 -4.05 10.37 17.70
CA THR A 28 -4.94 10.01 16.59
C THR A 28 -4.63 8.59 16.16
N PRO A 29 -5.63 7.68 16.08
CA PRO A 29 -5.41 6.36 15.51
C PRO A 29 -4.93 6.52 14.06
N PRO A 30 -3.99 5.69 13.59
CA PRO A 30 -3.59 5.72 12.19
C PRO A 30 -4.80 5.28 11.35
N THR A 31 -5.47 6.26 10.73
CA THR A 31 -6.45 6.03 9.67
C THR A 31 -5.73 5.30 8.54
N ALA A 32 -6.00 4.00 8.43
CA ALA A 32 -5.59 3.18 7.31
C ALA A 32 -6.07 3.83 6.01
N PHE A 33 -5.11 4.01 5.09
CA PHE A 33 -5.28 4.67 3.80
C PHE A 33 -6.36 3.97 2.95
N THR A 34 -7.55 4.57 2.86
CA THR A 34 -8.55 4.29 1.83
C THR A 34 -8.98 5.58 1.15
N HIS A 35 -8.11 6.16 0.32
CA HIS A 35 -8.50 7.21 -0.62
C HIS A 35 -7.85 6.97 -1.98
N SER A 36 -8.49 6.13 -2.80
CA SER A 36 -8.49 6.32 -4.25
C SER A 36 -9.66 7.25 -4.57
N THR A 37 -9.40 8.55 -4.68
CA THR A 37 -10.36 9.49 -5.25
C THR A 37 -10.45 9.29 -6.76
N PRO A 38 -11.61 8.95 -7.33
CA PRO A 38 -11.81 9.05 -8.77
C PRO A 38 -12.10 10.51 -9.11
N THR A 39 -11.15 11.21 -9.72
CA THR A 39 -11.42 12.49 -10.41
C THR A 39 -12.19 12.22 -11.70
N ALA A 40 -13.49 11.95 -11.60
CA ALA A 40 -14.40 11.91 -12.73
C ALA A 40 -15.03 13.30 -12.93
N ARG A 41 -14.41 14.11 -13.80
CA ARG A 41 -15.01 15.34 -14.33
C ARG A 41 -16.09 14.93 -15.34
N SER A 42 -17.34 14.93 -14.88
CA SER A 42 -18.53 14.83 -15.72
C SER A 42 -18.59 16.03 -16.69
N ARG A 43 -18.38 15.77 -17.98
CA ARG A 43 -18.85 16.64 -19.06
C ARG A 43 -20.12 16.00 -19.62
N SER A 44 -21.24 16.69 -19.45
CA SER A 44 -22.51 16.43 -20.11
C SER A 44 -22.34 16.57 -21.63
N ALA A 45 -22.35 15.44 -22.35
CA ALA A 45 -22.45 15.41 -23.80
C ALA A 45 -23.85 14.90 -24.18
N THR A 46 -24.65 15.84 -24.66
CA THR A 46 -25.99 15.66 -25.18
C THR A 46 -25.99 14.61 -26.30
N THR A 47 -26.90 13.65 -26.16
CA THR A 47 -27.22 12.60 -27.13
C THR A 47 -27.53 13.16 -28.52
N ASN A 48 -26.83 12.67 -29.53
CA ASN A 48 -27.34 12.65 -30.90
C ASN A 48 -27.12 11.26 -31.51
N ARG A 49 -28.21 10.48 -31.58
CA ARG A 49 -28.28 9.16 -32.23
C ARG A 49 -28.10 9.35 -33.74
N ARG A 50 -26.93 8.97 -34.28
CA ARG A 50 -26.81 8.56 -35.69
C ARG A 50 -26.43 7.08 -35.73
N ARG A 51 -27.22 6.31 -36.48
CA ARG A 51 -26.91 4.94 -36.87
C ARG A 51 -25.61 4.97 -37.67
N TYR A 52 -24.53 4.42 -37.12
CA TYR A 52 -23.30 4.21 -37.89
C TYR A 52 -23.33 2.82 -38.49
N MET A 53 -23.37 2.79 -39.83
CA MET A 53 -22.92 1.63 -40.60
C MET A 53 -21.47 1.33 -40.21
N VAL A 54 -21.14 0.04 -40.12
CA VAL A 54 -19.77 -0.45 -39.94
C VAL A 54 -18.92 0.12 -41.08
N PRO A 55 -17.91 0.98 -40.81
CA PRO A 55 -17.04 1.46 -41.86
C PRO A 55 -16.14 0.31 -42.32
N PRO A 56 -15.78 0.26 -43.61
CA PRO A 56 -14.84 -0.72 -44.12
C PRO A 56 -13.51 -0.60 -43.39
N THR A 57 -12.92 -1.74 -43.07
CA THR A 57 -11.60 -1.90 -42.46
C THR A 57 -10.58 -1.07 -43.23
N LYS A 58 -10.13 0.04 -42.62
CA LYS A 58 -9.05 0.85 -43.18
C LYS A 58 -7.79 0.00 -43.23
N SER A 59 -7.18 -0.05 -44.41
CA SER A 59 -5.84 -0.58 -44.63
C SER A 59 -4.86 0.01 -43.62
N ASN A 60 -3.91 -0.79 -43.17
CA ASN A 60 -2.86 -0.35 -42.24
C ASN A 60 -2.25 0.97 -42.74
N PRO A 61 -2.19 2.01 -41.89
CA PRO A 61 -1.69 3.31 -42.28
C PRO A 61 -0.25 3.18 -42.77
N THR A 62 0.05 3.85 -43.88
CA THR A 62 1.38 3.80 -44.47
C THR A 62 2.36 4.52 -43.54
N ILE A 63 3.62 4.10 -43.49
CA ILE A 63 4.66 4.75 -42.64
C ILE A 63 4.71 6.28 -42.84
N GLN A 64 4.42 6.75 -44.06
CA GLN A 64 4.33 8.18 -44.37
C GLN A 64 3.17 8.90 -43.65
N GLU A 65 2.02 8.26 -43.50
CA GLU A 65 0.85 8.82 -42.80
C GLU A 65 1.13 8.89 -41.30
N ILE A 66 1.76 7.86 -40.73
CA ILE A 66 2.18 7.84 -39.32
C ILE A 66 3.18 8.98 -39.04
N ASN A 67 4.15 9.19 -39.94
CA ASN A 67 5.11 10.28 -39.79
C ASN A 67 4.44 11.66 -39.89
N ALA A 68 3.51 11.85 -40.83
CA ALA A 68 2.75 13.10 -40.96
C ALA A 68 1.89 13.39 -39.72
N GLU A 69 1.23 12.37 -39.17
CA GLU A 69 0.45 12.48 -37.93
C GLU A 69 1.36 12.81 -36.72
N SER A 70 2.54 12.20 -36.65
CA SER A 70 3.51 12.48 -35.58
C SER A 70 4.01 13.93 -35.59
N GLU A 71 4.24 14.51 -36.77
CA GLU A 71 4.65 15.92 -36.92
C GLU A 71 3.52 16.89 -36.55
N LEU A 72 2.28 16.52 -36.84
CA LEU A 72 1.09 17.28 -36.43
C LEU A 72 0.97 17.30 -34.90
N LEU A 73 1.13 16.15 -34.25
CA LEU A 73 1.12 16.03 -32.79
C LEU A 73 2.27 16.82 -32.13
N ARG A 74 3.46 16.83 -32.73
CA ARG A 74 4.60 17.64 -32.24
C ARG A 74 4.29 19.13 -32.27
N LYS A 75 3.65 19.63 -33.34
CA LYS A 75 3.20 21.03 -33.44
C LYS A 75 2.13 21.37 -32.40
N GLU A 76 1.15 20.50 -32.21
CA GLU A 76 0.09 20.68 -31.20
C GLU A 76 0.67 20.74 -29.79
N ILE A 77 1.64 19.86 -29.46
CA ILE A 77 2.33 19.88 -28.17
C ILE A 77 3.11 21.19 -27.98
N GLU A 78 3.76 21.71 -29.02
CA GLU A 78 4.49 22.97 -28.94
C GLU A 78 3.56 24.18 -28.73
N GLU A 79 2.39 24.18 -29.38
CA GLU A 79 1.36 25.19 -29.22
C GLU A 79 0.76 25.16 -27.80
N LEU A 80 0.42 23.97 -27.29
CA LEU A 80 -0.05 23.80 -25.91
C LEU A 80 1.00 24.23 -24.87
N ARG A 81 2.28 23.99 -25.13
CA ARG A 81 3.37 24.49 -24.28
C ARG A 81 3.43 26.02 -24.30
N LYS A 82 3.34 26.67 -25.46
CA LYS A 82 3.30 28.14 -25.58
C LYS A 82 2.10 28.73 -24.84
N GLU A 83 0.92 28.12 -24.97
CA GLU A 83 -0.28 28.57 -24.26
C GLU A 83 -0.13 28.42 -22.74
N ALA A 84 0.44 27.32 -22.27
CA ALA A 84 0.69 27.10 -20.84
C ALA A 84 1.67 28.13 -20.26
N PHE A 85 2.74 28.46 -20.98
CA PHE A 85 3.68 29.52 -20.57
C PHE A 85 3.00 30.88 -20.49
N ARG A 86 2.16 31.22 -21.48
CA ARG A 86 1.40 32.48 -21.47
C ARG A 86 0.45 32.58 -20.27
N ARG A 87 -0.21 31.48 -19.91
CA ARG A 87 -1.06 31.42 -18.70
C ARG A 87 -0.27 31.55 -17.40
N LEU A 88 0.98 31.10 -17.37
CA LEU A 88 1.86 31.30 -16.21
C LEU A 88 2.30 32.76 -16.08
N GLU A 89 2.67 33.42 -17.17
CA GLU A 89 2.96 34.88 -17.18
C GLU A 89 1.75 35.70 -16.72
N ASP A 90 0.55 35.43 -17.26
CA ASP A 90 -0.68 36.10 -16.85
C ASP A 90 -1.00 35.90 -15.35
N LEU A 91 -0.62 34.75 -14.78
CA LEU A 91 -0.79 34.47 -13.35
C LEU A 91 0.25 35.19 -12.51
N ASP A 92 1.49 35.30 -12.98
CA ASP A 92 2.57 36.04 -12.30
C ASP A 92 2.20 37.54 -12.20
N ASP A 93 1.72 38.12 -13.30
CA ASP A 93 1.22 39.50 -13.35
C ASP A 93 0.04 39.73 -12.39
N LYS A 94 -0.91 38.77 -12.33
CA LYS A 94 -2.07 38.86 -11.43
C LYS A 94 -1.72 38.70 -9.96
N LEU A 95 -0.69 37.92 -9.65
CA LEU A 95 -0.29 37.67 -8.27
C LEU A 95 0.52 38.85 -7.69
N GLY A 96 0.96 39.81 -8.52
CA GLY A 96 1.57 41.06 -8.05
C GLY A 96 2.81 40.83 -7.17
N VAL A 97 3.39 39.63 -7.24
CA VAL A 97 4.59 39.28 -6.48
C VAL A 97 5.73 39.97 -7.21
N SER A 98 6.14 41.13 -6.71
CA SER A 98 7.36 41.81 -7.16
C SER A 98 8.54 40.83 -7.02
N SER A 99 8.87 40.14 -8.12
CA SER A 99 9.95 39.18 -8.15
C SER A 99 11.27 39.92 -8.18
N ILE A 100 12.06 39.69 -7.14
CA ILE A 100 13.46 40.10 -7.06
C ILE A 100 14.25 39.16 -7.97
N GLY A 101 14.64 39.65 -9.15
CA GLY A 101 15.87 39.25 -9.84
C GLY A 101 15.80 38.09 -10.86
N PRO A 102 16.63 38.13 -11.92
CA PRO A 102 16.50 37.28 -13.09
C PRO A 102 17.13 35.90 -12.88
N TYR A 103 16.32 34.85 -12.96
CA TYR A 103 16.81 33.47 -13.05
C TYR A 103 17.17 33.13 -14.50
N LYS A 104 18.47 32.97 -14.72
CA LYS A 104 19.09 32.55 -15.97
C LYS A 104 18.69 31.10 -16.29
N SER A 105 18.00 30.92 -17.42
CA SER A 105 17.52 29.65 -17.95
C SER A 105 18.67 28.64 -18.13
N LEU A 106 18.51 27.45 -17.56
CA LEU A 106 19.39 26.29 -17.74
C LEU A 106 18.82 25.41 -18.86
N THR A 107 19.54 25.40 -19.98
CA THR A 107 19.36 24.51 -21.13
C THR A 107 19.55 23.04 -20.73
N SER A 108 18.58 22.20 -21.08
CA SER A 108 18.59 20.75 -20.90
C SER A 108 19.48 20.05 -21.93
N THR A 109 20.41 19.21 -21.47
CA THR A 109 21.26 18.34 -22.30
C THR A 109 20.58 16.98 -22.50
N GLU A 110 20.40 16.58 -23.77
CA GLU A 110 19.93 15.26 -24.18
C GLU A 110 20.94 14.14 -23.89
N PRO A 111 20.52 12.95 -23.46
CA PRO A 111 21.38 11.77 -23.44
C PRO A 111 21.36 11.03 -24.80
N SER A 112 22.54 11.00 -25.42
CA SER A 112 22.91 10.21 -26.60
C SER A 112 22.87 8.70 -26.31
N ILE A 113 22.14 7.97 -27.15
CA ILE A 113 22.07 6.49 -27.17
C ILE A 113 23.19 5.98 -28.08
N SER A 114 24.16 5.27 -27.50
CA SER A 114 25.23 4.58 -28.24
C SER A 114 24.88 3.11 -28.41
N SER A 115 24.63 2.73 -29.66
CA SER A 115 24.47 1.35 -30.13
C SER A 115 25.79 0.84 -30.71
N THR A 116 26.42 -0.14 -30.07
CA THR A 116 27.55 -0.88 -30.66
C THR A 116 27.11 -2.31 -30.99
N ALA A 117 26.94 -2.55 -32.29
CA ALA A 117 26.89 -3.87 -32.90
C ALA A 117 28.33 -4.38 -33.08
N THR A 118 28.63 -5.60 -32.62
CA THR A 118 29.86 -6.32 -32.96
C THR A 118 29.50 -7.72 -33.41
N THR A 119 29.54 -7.92 -34.72
CA THR A 119 29.68 -9.20 -35.39
C THR A 119 31.13 -9.68 -35.26
N LYS A 120 31.33 -10.96 -34.91
CA LYS A 120 32.49 -11.76 -35.35
C LYS A 120 32.21 -13.26 -35.16
N SER A 121 32.33 -13.96 -36.27
CA SER A 121 32.47 -15.39 -36.50
C SER A 121 33.65 -16.00 -35.73
N GLU A 122 33.55 -17.27 -35.32
CA GLU A 122 34.47 -18.33 -35.77
C GLU A 122 34.06 -19.73 -35.30
N GLU A 123 34.29 -20.67 -36.22
CA GLU A 123 34.16 -22.12 -36.14
C GLU A 123 35.07 -22.73 -35.07
N GLY A 124 34.54 -23.67 -34.29
CA GLY A 124 35.31 -24.45 -33.34
C GLY A 124 34.58 -25.72 -32.94
N LEU A 125 34.85 -26.82 -33.66
CA LEU A 125 34.36 -28.16 -33.35
C LEU A 125 34.91 -28.62 -31.99
N LEU A 126 34.02 -28.85 -31.03
CA LEU A 126 34.38 -29.37 -29.71
C LEU A 126 34.54 -30.90 -29.75
N PRO A 127 35.57 -31.47 -29.08
CA PRO A 127 35.76 -32.90 -28.95
C PRO A 127 34.69 -33.55 -28.05
N ALA A 128 34.41 -34.82 -28.34
CA ALA A 128 33.37 -35.62 -27.67
C ALA A 128 33.58 -35.69 -26.13
N PRO A 129 32.49 -35.55 -25.34
CA PRO A 129 32.58 -35.63 -23.89
C PRO A 129 32.93 -37.05 -23.41
N PRO A 130 33.76 -37.19 -22.36
CA PRO A 130 34.07 -38.49 -21.77
C PRO A 130 32.84 -39.11 -21.07
N PRO A 131 32.81 -40.46 -20.94
CA PRO A 131 31.68 -41.17 -20.37
C PRO A 131 31.42 -40.80 -18.91
N ILE A 132 30.17 -40.45 -18.63
CA ILE A 132 29.65 -40.04 -17.33
C ILE A 132 29.71 -41.24 -16.37
N VAL A 133 30.61 -41.16 -15.38
CA VAL A 133 30.65 -42.12 -14.26
C VAL A 133 29.69 -41.63 -13.17
N PHE A 134 28.58 -42.36 -12.99
CA PHE A 134 27.60 -42.13 -11.91
C PHE A 134 28.20 -42.50 -10.56
N THR A 135 28.90 -41.55 -9.94
CA THR A 135 29.23 -41.63 -8.51
C THR A 135 28.00 -41.18 -7.70
N LYS A 136 27.44 -42.10 -6.90
CA LYS A 136 26.41 -41.79 -5.89
C LYS A 136 26.99 -40.86 -4.83
N SER A 137 27.05 -39.57 -5.12
CA SER A 137 27.29 -38.55 -4.10
C SER A 137 26.07 -38.47 -3.21
N ALA A 138 26.27 -38.61 -1.89
CA ALA A 138 25.24 -38.36 -0.89
C ALA A 138 24.77 -36.90 -1.04
N GLU A 139 23.61 -36.73 -1.66
CA GLU A 139 22.97 -35.44 -1.91
C GLU A 139 22.59 -34.81 -0.57
N ALA A 140 23.45 -33.92 -0.09
CA ALA A 140 23.01 -32.87 0.82
C ALA A 140 21.91 -32.08 0.10
N SER A 141 20.65 -32.37 0.44
CA SER A 141 19.46 -31.78 -0.17
C SER A 141 19.45 -30.27 0.06
N LYS A 142 20.03 -29.53 -0.88
CA LYS A 142 19.90 -28.08 -0.95
C LYS A 142 18.42 -27.78 -1.13
N LYS A 143 17.76 -27.39 -0.03
CA LYS A 143 16.37 -26.95 -0.06
C LYS A 143 16.26 -25.89 -1.17
N PRO A 144 15.38 -26.07 -2.18
CA PRO A 144 15.24 -25.11 -3.26
C PRO A 144 14.92 -23.74 -2.67
N LYS A 145 15.56 -22.68 -3.19
CA LYS A 145 15.25 -21.30 -2.79
C LYS A 145 13.77 -21.05 -3.12
N LYS A 146 12.91 -21.03 -2.10
CA LYS A 146 11.50 -20.71 -2.28
C LYS A 146 11.42 -19.30 -2.87
N GLY A 147 10.75 -19.16 -4.02
CA GLY A 147 10.44 -17.85 -4.58
C GLY A 147 9.56 -17.06 -3.62
N ILE A 148 9.55 -15.73 -3.75
CA ILE A 148 8.76 -14.83 -2.89
C ILE A 148 7.28 -15.26 -2.86
N SER A 149 6.71 -15.64 -3.99
CA SER A 149 5.33 -16.13 -4.12
C SER A 149 5.04 -17.46 -3.41
N ASN A 150 6.07 -18.17 -2.96
CA ASN A 150 5.96 -19.51 -2.36
C ASN A 150 6.16 -19.48 -0.84
N LEU A 151 6.37 -18.30 -0.24
CA LEU A 151 6.55 -18.19 1.20
C LEU A 151 5.23 -18.38 1.98
N LEU A 152 4.07 -18.21 1.33
CA LEU A 152 2.77 -18.51 1.94
C LEU A 152 2.38 -19.99 1.83
N ASP A 153 3.10 -20.78 1.04
CA ASP A 153 2.75 -22.19 0.84
C ASP A 153 2.80 -22.93 2.18
N GLU A 154 1.75 -23.71 2.44
CA GLU A 154 1.55 -24.54 3.65
C GLU A 154 1.31 -23.73 4.93
N THR A 155 1.01 -22.43 4.82
CA THR A 155 0.69 -21.59 6.00
C THR A 155 -0.81 -21.57 6.31
N LYS A 156 -1.14 -21.50 7.61
CA LYS A 156 -2.53 -21.50 8.12
C LYS A 156 -2.89 -20.19 8.81
N TRP A 157 -4.01 -19.61 8.39
CA TRP A 157 -4.45 -18.29 8.85
C TRP A 157 -5.93 -18.31 9.21
N LYS A 158 -6.25 -17.79 10.39
CA LYS A 158 -7.62 -17.45 10.77
C LYS A 158 -7.96 -16.10 10.13
N VAL A 159 -8.98 -16.11 9.28
CA VAL A 159 -9.52 -14.93 8.59
C VAL A 159 -10.83 -14.56 9.26
N SER A 160 -11.05 -13.27 9.52
CA SER A 160 -12.29 -12.75 10.09
C SER A 160 -12.79 -11.58 9.25
N LEU A 161 -13.90 -11.77 8.53
CA LEU A 161 -14.52 -10.74 7.69
C LEU A 161 -15.52 -9.96 8.54
N SER A 162 -15.52 -8.63 8.42
CA SER A 162 -16.53 -7.75 8.98
C SER A 162 -17.17 -6.95 7.84
N ILE A 163 -18.36 -7.39 7.43
CA ILE A 163 -19.08 -6.90 6.27
C ILE A 163 -20.19 -5.97 6.74
N GLY A 164 -20.26 -4.79 6.13
CA GLY A 164 -21.21 -3.75 6.48
C GLY A 164 -21.01 -2.53 5.58
N ARG A 165 -21.82 -1.50 5.78
CA ARG A 165 -21.77 -0.30 4.94
C ARG A 165 -20.51 0.52 5.22
N GLU A 166 -19.56 0.50 4.31
CA GLU A 166 -18.38 1.38 4.34
C GLU A 166 -18.66 2.73 3.67
N PRO A 167 -18.12 3.85 4.18
CA PRO A 167 -18.22 5.14 3.50
C PRO A 167 -17.65 5.06 2.08
N GLY A 168 -18.41 5.53 1.09
CA GLY A 168 -18.02 5.47 -0.33
C GLY A 168 -18.26 4.11 -1.00
N THR A 169 -18.92 3.15 -0.34
CA THR A 169 -19.38 1.92 -0.99
C THR A 169 -20.43 2.20 -2.07
N TRP A 170 -20.40 1.40 -3.14
CA TRP A 170 -21.35 1.44 -4.25
C TRP A 170 -22.58 0.54 -4.01
N MET A 171 -22.72 0.01 -2.80
CA MET A 171 -23.90 -0.76 -2.43
C MET A 171 -25.19 0.08 -2.49
N PRO A 172 -26.35 -0.55 -2.73
CA PRO A 172 -27.64 0.12 -2.73
C PRO A 172 -27.86 0.96 -1.46
N LYS A 173 -28.65 2.04 -1.58
CA LYS A 173 -28.82 3.02 -0.48
C LYS A 173 -29.49 2.42 0.75
N ASP A 174 -30.28 1.38 0.55
CA ASP A 174 -31.02 0.57 1.51
C ASP A 174 -30.20 -0.57 2.12
N TRP A 175 -29.04 -0.90 1.54
CA TRP A 175 -28.16 -1.96 2.06
C TRP A 175 -27.35 -1.46 3.25
N GLY A 176 -27.47 -2.13 4.39
CA GLY A 176 -26.73 -1.80 5.62
C GLY A 176 -27.01 -0.41 6.20
N VAL A 177 -28.23 0.11 6.01
CA VAL A 177 -28.73 1.34 6.64
C VAL A 177 -28.78 1.22 8.16
N SER A 178 -29.04 0.02 8.68
CA SER A 178 -29.12 -0.27 10.11
C SER A 178 -27.82 -0.03 10.87
N GLY A 179 -26.68 0.05 10.17
CA GLY A 179 -25.35 0.11 10.76
C GLY A 179 -24.88 -1.21 11.37
N GLN A 180 -25.64 -2.29 11.22
CA GLN A 180 -25.20 -3.63 11.63
C GLN A 180 -23.98 -4.09 10.82
N ARG A 181 -23.33 -5.16 11.26
CA ARG A 181 -22.24 -5.81 10.52
C ARG A 181 -22.35 -7.32 10.62
N LEU A 182 -22.15 -8.00 9.49
CA LEU A 182 -22.01 -9.45 9.43
C LEU A 182 -20.55 -9.82 9.71
N ASN A 183 -20.32 -10.61 10.76
CA ASN A 183 -18.99 -11.05 11.12
C ASN A 183 -18.82 -12.53 10.72
N LEU A 184 -17.98 -12.81 9.75
CA LEU A 184 -17.66 -14.17 9.31
C LEU A 184 -16.27 -14.55 9.78
N SER A 185 -16.04 -15.82 10.09
CA SER A 185 -14.70 -16.33 10.37
C SER A 185 -14.48 -17.73 9.83
N PHE A 186 -13.27 -17.99 9.36
CA PHE A 186 -12.84 -19.29 8.86
C PHE A 186 -11.32 -19.41 8.96
N THR A 187 -10.82 -20.63 8.79
CA THR A 187 -9.39 -20.89 8.71
C THR A 187 -9.02 -21.23 7.27
N ALA A 188 -8.11 -20.45 6.70
CA ALA A 188 -7.56 -20.64 5.37
C ALA A 188 -6.18 -21.33 5.45
N GLU A 189 -5.95 -22.28 4.56
CA GLU A 189 -4.67 -22.92 4.32
C GLU A 189 -4.24 -22.63 2.89
N PHE A 190 -3.13 -21.91 2.74
CA PHE A 190 -2.59 -21.53 1.44
C PHE A 190 -1.77 -22.68 0.87
N THR A 191 -2.30 -23.40 -0.13
CA THR A 191 -1.63 -24.60 -0.66
C THR A 191 -0.71 -24.23 -1.84
N PRO A 192 0.34 -25.03 -2.12
CA PRO A 192 1.19 -24.84 -3.29
C PRO A 192 0.52 -25.28 -4.61
N SER A 193 -0.66 -25.91 -4.54
CA SER A 193 -1.35 -26.47 -5.70
C SER A 193 -1.82 -25.36 -6.65
N GLN A 194 -1.49 -25.48 -7.92
CA GLN A 194 -1.88 -24.53 -8.95
C GLN A 194 -3.40 -24.46 -9.12
N LEU A 195 -3.95 -23.25 -9.20
CA LEU A 195 -5.32 -23.00 -9.60
C LEU A 195 -5.37 -22.84 -11.13
N TYR A 196 -6.17 -23.65 -11.80
CA TYR A 196 -6.37 -23.60 -13.25
C TYR A 196 -7.56 -22.75 -13.67
N GLU A 197 -8.39 -22.35 -12.72
CA GLU A 197 -9.54 -21.51 -13.00
C GLU A 197 -9.12 -20.05 -13.21
N LYS A 198 -9.71 -19.41 -14.23
CA LYS A 198 -9.44 -18.01 -14.54
C LYS A 198 -10.28 -17.14 -13.61
N ASP A 199 -9.63 -16.19 -12.95
CA ASP A 199 -10.34 -15.11 -12.29
C ASP A 199 -9.69 -13.77 -12.67
N GLU A 200 -10.52 -12.81 -13.08
CA GLU A 200 -10.06 -11.47 -13.47
C GLU A 200 -9.54 -10.66 -12.27
N PHE A 201 -9.88 -11.08 -11.05
CA PHE A 201 -9.36 -10.48 -9.83
C PHE A 201 -7.84 -10.66 -9.71
N PHE A 202 -7.32 -11.75 -10.27
CA PHE A 202 -5.89 -12.03 -10.38
C PHE A 202 -5.31 -11.31 -11.60
N ARG A 203 -4.53 -10.26 -11.34
CA ARG A 203 -3.84 -9.53 -12.40
C ARG A 203 -2.76 -10.46 -13.00
N GLY A 204 -2.70 -10.54 -14.32
CA GLY A 204 -1.81 -11.47 -15.02
C GLY A 204 -2.43 -12.85 -15.33
N GLY A 205 -3.71 -13.07 -15.00
CA GLY A 205 -4.42 -14.30 -15.35
C GLY A 205 -4.01 -15.48 -14.46
N TYR A 206 -3.60 -16.59 -15.09
CA TYR A 206 -3.34 -17.86 -14.39
C TYR A 206 -1.97 -17.96 -13.74
N THR A 207 -1.06 -17.03 -14.05
CA THR A 207 0.34 -17.15 -13.62
C THR A 207 0.43 -17.05 -12.10
N ASN A 208 0.90 -18.11 -11.46
CA ASN A 208 1.10 -18.23 -10.02
C ASN A 208 -0.17 -18.18 -9.15
N ALA A 209 -1.36 -18.33 -9.72
CA ALA A 209 -2.58 -18.52 -8.94
C ALA A 209 -2.59 -19.92 -8.32
N LYS A 210 -2.91 -20.02 -7.03
CA LYS A 210 -2.88 -21.27 -6.26
C LYS A 210 -4.20 -21.50 -5.54
N ILE A 211 -4.42 -22.73 -5.11
CA ILE A 211 -5.62 -23.13 -4.38
C ILE A 211 -5.48 -22.69 -2.92
N MET A 212 -6.54 -22.11 -2.38
CA MET A 212 -6.68 -21.82 -0.96
C MET A 212 -7.69 -22.79 -0.39
N HIS A 213 -7.26 -23.64 0.55
CA HIS A 213 -8.14 -24.61 1.19
C HIS A 213 -8.83 -23.97 2.41
N VAL A 214 -10.15 -24.08 2.51
CA VAL A 214 -10.89 -23.65 3.70
C VAL A 214 -11.06 -24.84 4.63
N VAL A 215 -10.46 -24.77 5.82
CA VAL A 215 -10.50 -25.87 6.78
C VAL A 215 -11.95 -26.18 7.17
N GLY A 216 -12.38 -27.41 6.90
CA GLY A 216 -13.75 -27.86 7.17
C GLY A 216 -14.77 -27.51 6.08
N ASN A 217 -14.39 -26.80 5.01
CA ASN A 217 -15.32 -26.31 3.98
C ASN A 217 -16.51 -25.53 4.56
N GLU A 218 -16.28 -24.84 5.68
CA GLU A 218 -17.31 -24.12 6.41
C GLU A 218 -16.81 -22.73 6.83
N VAL A 219 -17.73 -21.76 6.79
CA VAL A 219 -17.55 -20.43 7.36
C VAL A 219 -18.52 -20.26 8.51
N THR A 220 -18.01 -19.72 9.62
CA THR A 220 -18.80 -19.38 10.79
C THR A 220 -19.32 -17.95 10.68
N LEU A 221 -20.64 -17.77 10.69
CA LEU A 221 -21.28 -16.49 10.95
C LEU A 221 -21.39 -16.28 12.47
N GLY A 222 -20.83 -15.16 12.95
CA GLY A 222 -20.88 -14.77 14.34
C GLY A 222 -22.32 -14.55 14.84
N PRO A 223 -22.55 -14.61 16.16
CA PRO A 223 -23.88 -14.46 16.73
C PRO A 223 -24.43 -13.04 16.51
N SER A 224 -25.75 -12.95 16.35
CA SER A 224 -26.50 -11.69 16.40
C SER A 224 -27.38 -11.65 17.66
N ILE A 225 -28.11 -10.56 17.87
CA ILE A 225 -29.04 -10.43 19.01
C ILE A 225 -30.19 -11.45 18.88
N SER A 226 -30.62 -11.74 17.66
CA SER A 226 -31.76 -12.63 17.37
C SER A 226 -31.34 -14.07 17.10
N GLU A 227 -30.08 -14.32 16.76
CA GLU A 227 -29.61 -15.62 16.29
C GLU A 227 -28.27 -16.01 16.89
N GLY A 228 -28.13 -17.28 17.25
CA GLY A 228 -26.84 -17.85 17.60
C GLY A 228 -25.87 -17.91 16.41
N GLN A 229 -24.70 -18.48 16.68
CA GLN A 229 -23.70 -18.79 15.65
C GLN A 229 -24.29 -19.74 14.59
N ARG A 230 -23.99 -19.47 13.31
CA ARG A 230 -24.41 -20.33 12.19
C ARG A 230 -23.21 -20.75 11.35
N LEU A 231 -23.29 -21.94 10.76
CA LEU A 231 -22.28 -22.49 9.86
C LEU A 231 -22.84 -22.50 8.44
N TYR A 232 -22.04 -22.03 7.49
CA TYR A 232 -22.36 -21.98 6.08
C TYR A 232 -21.35 -22.81 5.30
N LYS A 233 -21.82 -23.59 4.33
CA LYS A 233 -20.95 -24.38 3.46
C LYS A 233 -20.26 -23.47 2.45
N VAL A 234 -18.97 -23.72 2.25
CA VAL A 234 -18.14 -22.98 1.30
C VAL A 234 -17.24 -23.91 0.52
N LYS A 235 -16.89 -23.50 -0.69
CA LYS A 235 -15.86 -24.18 -1.47
C LYS A 235 -14.49 -23.57 -1.22
N ASN A 236 -13.48 -24.34 -1.58
CA ASN A 236 -12.12 -23.86 -1.66
C ASN A 236 -12.00 -22.68 -2.62
N GLY A 237 -11.05 -21.82 -2.29
CA GLY A 237 -10.79 -20.58 -2.98
C GLY A 237 -9.55 -20.61 -3.86
N GLY A 238 -9.23 -19.44 -4.41
CA GLY A 238 -7.97 -19.15 -5.05
C GLY A 238 -7.19 -18.10 -4.28
N TRP A 239 -5.87 -18.10 -4.42
CA TRP A 239 -5.01 -17.01 -3.95
C TRP A 239 -3.85 -16.73 -4.91
N GLN A 240 -3.36 -15.50 -4.88
CA GLN A 240 -2.22 -15.04 -5.67
C GLN A 240 -1.54 -13.88 -4.94
N VAL A 241 -0.21 -13.81 -5.02
CA VAL A 241 0.56 -12.62 -4.64
C VAL A 241 0.87 -11.82 -5.90
N SER A 242 0.35 -10.60 -5.98
CA SER A 242 0.62 -9.67 -7.08
C SER A 242 1.74 -8.71 -6.67
N GLN A 243 2.86 -8.77 -7.38
CA GLN A 243 4.04 -7.96 -7.06
C GLN A 243 3.90 -6.53 -7.57
N GLY A 244 4.23 -5.55 -6.71
CA GLY A 244 4.22 -4.12 -7.08
C GLY A 244 2.86 -3.53 -7.44
N ASP A 245 1.77 -4.27 -7.20
CA ASP A 245 0.42 -3.92 -7.63
C ASP A 245 -0.33 -3.05 -6.60
N GLY A 246 0.23 -2.92 -5.39
CA GLY A 246 -0.29 -2.12 -4.30
C GLY A 246 0.17 -0.66 -4.32
N PRO A 247 -0.33 0.15 -3.37
CA PRO A 247 0.06 1.54 -3.25
C PRO A 247 1.58 1.66 -3.10
N LEU A 248 2.19 2.57 -3.86
CA LEU A 248 3.64 2.78 -3.87
C LEU A 248 4.46 1.53 -4.22
N GLY A 249 3.85 0.59 -4.95
CA GLY A 249 4.51 -0.62 -5.43
C GLY A 249 4.72 -1.67 -4.34
N THR A 250 3.86 -1.72 -3.31
CA THR A 250 3.84 -2.84 -2.37
C THR A 250 3.25 -4.09 -3.02
N ASP A 251 3.67 -5.26 -2.56
CA ASP A 251 3.06 -6.51 -2.97
C ASP A 251 1.70 -6.68 -2.29
N LEU A 252 0.75 -7.32 -2.99
CA LEU A 252 -0.60 -7.57 -2.49
C LEU A 252 -0.90 -9.05 -2.51
N LEU A 253 -1.41 -9.57 -1.40
CA LEU A 253 -2.07 -10.88 -1.36
C LEU A 253 -3.54 -10.68 -1.75
N ARG A 254 -3.96 -11.38 -2.80
CA ARG A 254 -5.35 -11.46 -3.26
C ARG A 254 -5.83 -12.88 -3.10
N PHE A 255 -7.01 -13.07 -2.52
CA PHE A 255 -7.64 -14.38 -2.43
C PHE A 255 -9.15 -14.26 -2.48
N PHE A 256 -9.84 -15.36 -2.69
CA PHE A 256 -11.29 -15.42 -2.62
C PHE A 256 -11.77 -16.71 -1.98
N ILE A 257 -13.00 -16.72 -1.48
CA ILE A 257 -13.76 -17.94 -1.13
C ILE A 257 -15.05 -17.95 -1.95
N GLU A 258 -15.63 -19.13 -2.18
CA GLU A 258 -16.91 -19.26 -2.87
C GLU A 258 -17.98 -19.78 -1.89
N LEU A 259 -18.98 -18.94 -1.62
CA LEU A 259 -20.13 -19.25 -0.78
C LEU A 259 -21.18 -20.02 -1.59
N ASP A 260 -21.67 -21.13 -1.04
CA ASP A 260 -22.69 -21.96 -1.70
C ASP A 260 -24.10 -21.38 -1.60
N GLU A 261 -24.36 -20.53 -0.61
CA GLU A 261 -25.63 -19.89 -0.34
C GLU A 261 -25.45 -18.43 0.11
N GLU A 262 -26.55 -17.68 0.13
CA GLU A 262 -26.57 -16.31 0.64
C GLU A 262 -26.44 -16.32 2.16
N VAL A 263 -25.59 -15.42 2.68
CA VAL A 263 -25.35 -15.30 4.12
C VAL A 263 -26.04 -14.05 4.64
N THR A 264 -27.00 -14.21 5.55
CA THR A 264 -27.74 -13.12 6.20
C THR A 264 -28.23 -13.53 7.59
N HIS A 265 -28.43 -12.55 8.46
CA HIS A 265 -29.17 -12.72 9.71
C HIS A 265 -30.66 -12.47 9.49
N THR A 266 -31.54 -13.18 10.21
CA THR A 266 -32.99 -12.90 10.15
C THR A 266 -33.27 -11.47 10.58
N GLY A 267 -33.91 -10.72 9.68
CA GLY A 267 -34.28 -9.32 9.89
C GLY A 267 -33.15 -8.31 9.67
N SER A 268 -32.00 -8.75 9.17
CA SER A 268 -30.92 -7.83 8.79
C SER A 268 -31.13 -7.29 7.38
N ASP A 269 -30.77 -6.02 7.19
CA ASP A 269 -30.69 -5.34 5.88
C ASP A 269 -29.33 -5.56 5.19
N LEU A 270 -28.51 -6.45 5.75
CA LEU A 270 -27.24 -6.89 5.21
C LEU A 270 -27.32 -8.34 4.78
N TYR A 271 -26.83 -8.60 3.59
CA TYR A 271 -26.66 -9.94 3.08
C TYR A 271 -25.38 -10.00 2.23
N ILE A 272 -24.79 -11.18 2.16
CA ILE A 272 -23.66 -11.48 1.30
C ILE A 272 -24.18 -12.42 0.23
N PRO A 273 -24.22 -12.00 -1.05
CA PRO A 273 -24.77 -12.82 -2.10
C PRO A 273 -23.97 -14.11 -2.26
N LYS A 274 -24.67 -15.17 -2.69
CA LYS A 274 -24.03 -16.42 -3.11
C LYS A 274 -22.94 -16.15 -4.15
N GLY A 275 -21.83 -16.88 -4.06
CA GLY A 275 -20.71 -16.80 -5.01
C GLY A 275 -19.41 -16.32 -4.36
N ARG A 276 -18.56 -15.67 -5.15
CA ARG A 276 -17.20 -15.33 -4.73
C ARG A 276 -17.13 -14.07 -3.88
N VAL A 277 -16.48 -14.21 -2.74
CA VAL A 277 -16.08 -13.10 -1.86
C VAL A 277 -14.57 -12.93 -1.98
N TYR A 278 -14.16 -11.77 -2.46
CA TYR A 278 -12.77 -11.43 -2.74
C TYR A 278 -12.16 -10.63 -1.60
N CYS A 279 -10.90 -10.89 -1.31
CA CYS A 279 -10.14 -10.27 -0.23
C CYS A 279 -8.78 -9.81 -0.75
N SER A 280 -8.33 -8.64 -0.30
CA SER A 280 -6.98 -8.13 -0.59
C SER A 280 -6.31 -7.50 0.63
N CYS A 281 -5.03 -7.80 0.84
CA CYS A 281 -4.20 -7.22 1.90
C CYS A 281 -2.75 -7.04 1.45
N GLY A 282 -1.98 -6.24 2.20
CA GLY A 282 -0.57 -6.05 1.91
C GLY A 282 0.23 -7.30 2.25
N TYR A 283 1.20 -7.63 1.40
CA TYR A 283 2.08 -8.79 1.50
C TYR A 283 3.53 -8.33 1.65
N PHE A 284 4.21 -8.80 2.69
CA PHE A 284 5.56 -8.36 3.04
C PHE A 284 6.49 -9.56 3.27
N PRO A 285 7.35 -9.93 2.31
CA PRO A 285 8.32 -11.00 2.50
C PRO A 285 9.44 -10.55 3.43
N LEU A 286 9.66 -11.29 4.51
CA LEU A 286 10.68 -11.02 5.52
C LEU A 286 11.83 -12.00 5.29
N MET A 287 12.77 -11.62 4.43
CA MET A 287 13.95 -12.44 4.14
C MET A 287 14.95 -12.53 5.31
N SER A 288 14.65 -11.89 6.44
CA SER A 288 15.57 -11.66 7.56
C SER A 288 15.72 -12.86 8.52
N GLY A 289 14.84 -13.87 8.45
CA GLY A 289 14.63 -14.79 9.56
C GLY A 289 15.71 -15.85 9.82
N ARG A 290 16.57 -16.22 8.84
CA ARG A 290 17.39 -17.45 8.99
C ARG A 290 18.87 -17.36 8.67
N GLN A 291 19.41 -16.29 8.08
CA GLN A 291 20.79 -16.34 7.57
C GLN A 291 21.72 -15.17 7.89
N SER A 292 21.25 -14.04 8.43
CA SER A 292 22.16 -12.94 8.76
C SER A 292 22.20 -12.68 10.26
N ARG A 293 23.23 -13.20 10.92
CA ARG A 293 23.62 -12.77 12.29
C ARG A 293 24.04 -11.29 12.32
N GLU A 294 24.31 -10.71 11.16
CA GLU A 294 24.49 -9.28 10.99
C GLU A 294 23.14 -8.66 10.64
N ALA A 295 22.53 -7.97 11.61
CA ALA A 295 21.31 -7.21 11.39
C ALA A 295 21.64 -6.08 10.41
N VAL A 296 21.39 -6.31 9.12
CA VAL A 296 21.44 -5.24 8.12
C VAL A 296 20.39 -4.22 8.55
N PRO A 297 20.78 -2.95 8.83
CA PRO A 297 19.84 -1.94 9.27
C PRO A 297 18.73 -1.78 8.23
N SER A 298 17.50 -1.61 8.71
CA SER A 298 16.35 -1.41 7.84
C SER A 298 16.56 -0.14 7.00
N MET A 299 16.04 -0.12 5.77
CA MET A 299 16.15 1.06 4.91
C MET A 299 15.52 2.30 5.57
N LYS A 300 14.44 2.10 6.33
CA LYS A 300 13.81 3.14 7.16
C LYS A 300 14.76 3.65 8.24
N GLU A 301 15.48 2.75 8.92
CA GLU A 301 16.46 3.11 9.95
C GLU A 301 17.64 3.90 9.38
N SER A 302 18.17 3.50 8.21
CA SER A 302 19.26 4.22 7.56
C SER A 302 18.87 5.65 7.18
N PHE A 303 17.68 5.85 6.61
CA PHE A 303 17.21 7.20 6.27
C PHE A 303 16.86 8.03 7.49
N THR A 304 16.33 7.40 8.56
CA THR A 304 16.07 8.11 9.82
C THR A 304 17.37 8.59 10.46
N LYS A 305 18.43 7.79 10.39
CA LYS A 305 19.77 8.19 10.84
C LYS A 305 20.32 9.34 10.00
N GLU A 306 20.22 9.26 8.67
CA GLU A 306 20.63 10.32 7.74
C GLU A 306 19.90 11.64 8.02
N LEU A 307 18.58 11.58 8.25
CA LEU A 307 17.78 12.75 8.62
C LEU A 307 18.25 13.39 9.92
N LYS A 308 18.52 12.57 10.94
CA LYS A 308 19.03 13.05 12.22
C LYS A 308 20.38 13.75 12.08
N GLU A 309 21.28 13.21 11.25
CA GLU A 309 22.58 13.83 10.97
C GLU A 309 22.41 15.19 10.28
N VAL A 310 21.48 15.31 9.32
CA VAL A 310 21.16 16.59 8.66
C VAL A 310 20.56 17.60 9.65
N ASP A 311 19.65 17.16 10.52
CA ASP A 311 19.05 18.02 11.55
C ASP A 311 20.09 18.54 12.56
N GLU A 312 21.03 17.69 12.98
CA GLU A 312 22.16 18.10 13.84
C GLU A 312 23.05 19.14 13.14
N GLN A 313 23.28 19.02 11.83
CA GLN A 313 24.02 20.02 11.06
C GLN A 313 23.26 21.35 10.94
N ILE A 314 21.94 21.29 10.70
CA ILE A 314 21.08 22.49 10.68
C ILE A 314 21.14 23.20 12.03
N GLN A 315 21.06 22.46 13.14
CA GLN A 315 21.11 23.02 14.48
C GLN A 315 22.47 23.70 14.76
N LYS A 316 23.59 23.05 14.44
CA LYS A 316 24.93 23.64 14.57
C LYS A 316 25.08 24.93 13.74
N LEU A 317 24.53 24.97 12.53
CA LEU A 317 24.57 26.18 11.70
C LEU A 317 23.66 27.29 12.23
N ARG A 318 22.53 26.95 12.87
CA ARG A 318 21.66 27.94 13.54
C ARG A 318 22.33 28.58 14.75
N GLU A 319 23.01 27.79 15.57
CA GLU A 319 23.81 28.27 16.70
C GLU A 319 24.93 29.20 16.20
N LYS A 320 25.70 28.76 15.21
CA LYS A 320 26.74 29.58 14.56
C LYS A 320 26.17 30.88 13.97
N LYS A 321 24.97 30.85 13.39
CA LYS A 321 24.28 32.04 12.84
C LYS A 321 23.85 33.01 13.93
N ALA A 322 23.54 32.53 15.13
CA ALA A 322 23.13 33.34 16.28
C ALA A 322 24.32 34.08 16.90
N GLU A 323 25.52 33.50 16.87
CA GLU A 323 26.76 34.11 17.35
C GLU A 323 27.30 35.22 16.41
N MET A 324 26.88 35.22 15.14
CA MET A 324 27.36 36.19 14.14
C MET A 324 26.64 37.54 14.22
N LYS A 325 27.41 38.63 14.04
CA LYS A 325 26.88 40.00 13.97
C LYS A 325 25.80 40.14 12.87
N PRO A 326 24.75 40.95 13.10
CA PRO A 326 23.83 41.30 12.03
C PRO A 326 24.60 41.97 10.87
N PHE A 327 24.22 41.66 9.63
CA PHE A 327 24.81 42.16 8.37
C PHE A 327 26.20 41.63 7.94
N ASN A 328 26.74 40.58 8.56
CA ASN A 328 27.92 39.91 8.01
C ASN A 328 27.57 39.06 6.76
N MET A 329 28.35 39.16 5.68
CA MET A 329 28.24 38.30 4.49
C MET A 329 28.32 36.80 4.83
N ASP A 330 29.08 36.43 5.87
CA ASP A 330 29.16 35.03 6.31
C ASP A 330 27.84 34.52 6.90
N ARG A 331 27.04 35.41 7.51
CA ARG A 331 25.70 35.08 8.01
C ARG A 331 24.76 34.71 6.86
N LEU A 332 24.90 35.39 5.71
CA LEU A 332 24.14 35.08 4.50
C LEU A 332 24.54 33.71 3.93
N LYS A 333 25.84 33.38 3.89
CA LYS A 333 26.32 32.06 3.48
C LYS A 333 25.78 30.94 4.37
N VAL A 334 25.84 31.12 5.70
CA VAL A 334 25.24 30.18 6.66
C VAL A 334 23.73 30.02 6.43
N GLY A 335 23.03 31.12 6.14
CA GLY A 335 21.60 31.09 5.80
C GLY A 335 21.30 30.28 4.53
N SER A 336 22.09 30.47 3.48
CA SER A 336 21.98 29.70 2.23
C SER A 336 22.22 28.20 2.47
N GLU A 337 23.22 27.87 3.29
CA GLU A 337 23.55 26.49 3.64
C GLU A 337 22.44 25.81 4.44
N ILE A 338 21.84 26.50 5.41
CA ILE A 338 20.64 26.00 6.12
C ILE A 338 19.51 25.73 5.12
N GLY A 339 19.28 26.62 4.15
CA GLY A 339 18.28 26.41 3.11
C GLY A 339 18.58 25.23 2.17
N ARG A 340 19.86 24.89 1.97
CA ARG A 340 20.29 23.69 1.23
C ARG A 340 19.97 22.42 2.03
N LEU A 341 20.38 22.37 3.30
CA LEU A 341 20.13 21.23 4.18
C LEU A 341 18.65 21.00 4.44
N LEU A 342 17.82 22.04 4.54
CA LEU A 342 16.37 21.89 4.69
C LEU A 342 15.73 21.18 3.49
N ARG A 343 16.17 21.50 2.26
CA ARG A 343 15.72 20.80 1.04
C ARG A 343 16.20 19.36 0.99
N GLU A 344 17.37 19.07 1.57
CA GLU A 344 17.87 17.71 1.70
C GLU A 344 17.07 16.89 2.72
N ALA A 345 16.77 17.47 3.88
CA ALA A 345 15.90 16.88 4.89
C ALA A 345 14.52 16.53 4.31
N GLU A 346 13.92 17.41 3.50
CA GLU A 346 12.64 17.15 2.82
C GLU A 346 12.73 15.95 1.86
N ARG A 347 13.82 15.84 1.08
CA ARG A 347 14.04 14.67 0.20
C ARG A 347 14.19 13.38 1.01
N ILE A 348 14.94 13.41 2.10
CA ILE A 348 15.12 12.26 2.99
C ILE A 348 13.78 11.87 3.62
N GLN A 349 12.97 12.84 4.05
CA GLN A 349 11.62 12.60 4.57
C GLN A 349 10.73 11.89 3.54
N GLY A 350 10.81 12.28 2.27
CA GLY A 350 10.14 11.58 1.17
C GLY A 350 10.60 10.12 1.02
N LYS A 351 11.91 9.85 1.16
CA LYS A 351 12.46 8.49 1.18
C LYS A 351 12.00 7.68 2.40
N ILE A 352 11.90 8.31 3.58
CA ILE A 352 11.38 7.68 4.79
C ILE A 352 9.91 7.29 4.59
N ALA A 353 9.09 8.17 4.02
CA ALA A 353 7.69 7.87 3.74
C ALA A 353 7.55 6.70 2.76
N PHE A 354 8.38 6.64 1.73
CA PHE A 354 8.43 5.51 0.80
C PHE A 354 8.89 4.21 1.47
N ALA A 355 9.96 4.28 2.27
CA ALA A 355 10.49 3.13 3.01
C ALA A 355 9.47 2.61 4.04
N ALA A 356 8.74 3.49 4.73
CA ALA A 356 7.71 3.11 5.70
C ALA A 356 6.54 2.33 5.09
N VAL A 357 6.29 2.49 3.78
CA VAL A 357 5.26 1.73 3.07
C VAL A 357 5.77 0.36 2.63
N ARG A 358 7.06 0.24 2.27
CA ARG A 358 7.70 -1.04 1.94
C ARG A 358 8.06 -1.88 3.17
N GLU A 359 8.43 -1.22 4.26
CA GLU A 359 8.80 -1.81 5.53
C GLU A 359 7.86 -1.28 6.62
N PRO A 360 6.59 -1.71 6.62
CA PRO A 360 5.62 -1.24 7.60
C PRO A 360 6.00 -1.71 9.00
N ASP A 361 5.55 -0.95 9.99
CA ASP A 361 5.82 -1.27 11.39
C ASP A 361 5.24 -2.64 11.76
N LYS A 362 5.99 -3.38 12.57
CA LYS A 362 5.64 -4.76 12.95
C LYS A 362 4.28 -4.90 13.64
N ASN A 363 3.77 -3.82 14.24
CA ASN A 363 2.45 -3.76 14.88
C ASN A 363 1.29 -3.73 13.88
N LEU A 364 1.53 -3.28 12.65
CA LEU A 364 0.57 -3.28 11.55
C LEU A 364 0.53 -4.63 10.84
N LEU A 365 1.52 -5.49 11.09
CA LEU A 365 1.66 -6.79 10.46
C LEU A 365 1.23 -7.94 11.37
N ARG A 366 0.88 -9.04 10.72
CA ARG A 366 0.66 -10.36 11.28
C ARG A 366 1.63 -11.30 10.60
N PHE A 367 2.42 -11.99 11.39
CA PHE A 367 3.50 -12.84 10.90
C PHE A 367 3.04 -14.29 10.79
N SER A 368 3.58 -14.99 9.80
CA SER A 368 3.54 -16.45 9.71
C SER A 368 4.23 -17.08 10.92
N GLU A 369 4.07 -18.40 11.11
CA GLU A 369 4.75 -19.14 12.18
C GLU A 369 6.27 -18.98 12.12
N ASP A 370 6.82 -19.06 10.91
CA ASP A 370 8.24 -18.93 10.63
C ASP A 370 8.73 -17.47 10.58
N ALA A 371 7.82 -16.50 10.71
CA ALA A 371 8.07 -15.06 10.58
C ALA A 371 8.78 -14.67 9.27
N ASP A 372 8.60 -15.46 8.22
CA ASP A 372 9.12 -15.23 6.87
C ASP A 372 8.17 -14.39 6.00
N VAL A 373 6.90 -14.28 6.40
CA VAL A 373 5.88 -13.47 5.74
C VAL A 373 5.14 -12.63 6.77
N GLY A 374 4.99 -11.34 6.47
CA GLY A 374 4.05 -10.44 7.14
C GLY A 374 2.86 -10.12 6.23
N LEU A 375 1.65 -10.25 6.77
CA LEU A 375 0.42 -9.75 6.14
C LEU A 375 -0.07 -8.54 6.91
N THR A 376 -0.69 -7.56 6.24
CA THR A 376 -1.34 -6.45 6.98
C THR A 376 -2.44 -7.00 7.87
N ARG A 377 -2.56 -6.45 9.10
CA ARG A 377 -3.55 -6.87 10.08
C ARG A 377 -4.97 -6.76 9.53
N GLU A 378 -5.22 -5.75 8.70
CA GLU A 378 -6.49 -5.50 8.04
C GLU A 378 -6.33 -5.52 6.52
N GLY A 379 -7.39 -5.91 5.83
CA GLY A 379 -7.51 -5.85 4.38
C GLY A 379 -8.94 -5.53 3.94
N GLY A 380 -9.12 -5.34 2.63
CA GLY A 380 -10.43 -5.02 2.03
C GLY A 380 -11.17 -6.27 1.58
N VAL A 381 -12.49 -6.27 1.74
CA VAL A 381 -13.40 -7.31 1.21
C VAL A 381 -14.25 -6.71 0.11
N CYS A 382 -14.39 -7.41 -1.02
CA CYS A 382 -15.30 -7.03 -2.10
C CYS A 382 -16.04 -8.22 -2.70
N CYS A 383 -17.15 -7.94 -3.36
CA CYS A 383 -17.85 -8.90 -4.22
C CYS A 383 -17.92 -8.39 -5.65
N ARG A 384 -18.10 -9.33 -6.57
CA ARG A 384 -18.26 -9.02 -7.98
C ARG A 384 -19.74 -8.87 -8.32
N VAL A 385 -20.11 -7.74 -8.91
CA VAL A 385 -21.49 -7.41 -9.29
C VAL A 385 -21.54 -7.15 -10.78
N ALA A 386 -22.46 -7.82 -11.46
CA ALA A 386 -22.73 -7.57 -12.87
C ALA A 386 -23.62 -6.34 -13.02
N LYS A 387 -23.16 -5.34 -13.77
CA LYS A 387 -23.91 -4.11 -14.03
C LYS A 387 -24.04 -3.92 -15.53
N GLY A 388 -25.03 -4.61 -16.10
CA GLY A 388 -25.19 -4.71 -17.55
C GLY A 388 -24.02 -5.49 -18.16
N PRO A 389 -23.32 -4.94 -19.18
CA PRO A 389 -22.21 -5.62 -19.83
C PRO A 389 -20.87 -5.50 -19.08
N MET A 390 -20.80 -4.69 -18.03
CA MET A 390 -19.58 -4.46 -17.25
C MET A 390 -19.64 -5.18 -15.91
N MET A 391 -18.48 -5.66 -15.47
CA MET A 391 -18.28 -6.24 -14.15
C MET A 391 -17.66 -5.19 -13.23
N GLU A 392 -18.30 -4.91 -12.09
CA GLU A 392 -17.80 -3.99 -11.07
C GLU A 392 -17.49 -4.77 -9.78
N TYR A 393 -16.48 -4.32 -9.02
CA TYR A 393 -16.17 -4.87 -7.70
C TYR A 393 -16.68 -3.90 -6.63
N HIS A 394 -17.60 -4.36 -5.79
CA HIS A 394 -18.21 -3.55 -4.73
C HIS A 394 -17.53 -3.86 -3.39
N ILE A 395 -17.10 -2.81 -2.68
CA ILE A 395 -16.48 -2.95 -1.36
C ILE A 395 -17.56 -3.31 -0.34
N LEU A 396 -17.40 -4.49 0.28
CA LEU A 396 -18.32 -5.04 1.28
C LEU A 396 -17.90 -4.75 2.72
N GLY A 397 -16.61 -4.48 2.95
CA GLY A 397 -16.11 -4.28 4.30
C GLY A 397 -14.62 -4.53 4.41
N ARG A 398 -14.21 -4.96 5.60
CA ARG A 398 -12.82 -5.22 5.96
C ARG A 398 -12.67 -6.63 6.47
N PHE A 399 -11.46 -7.17 6.41
CA PHE A 399 -11.13 -8.40 7.10
C PHE A 399 -9.89 -8.25 7.96
N GLY A 400 -9.80 -9.06 9.01
CA GLY A 400 -8.61 -9.26 9.80
C GLY A 400 -8.02 -10.64 9.56
N VAL A 401 -6.69 -10.76 9.72
CA VAL A 401 -5.96 -12.03 9.65
C VAL A 401 -5.19 -12.31 10.93
N LYS A 402 -4.98 -13.58 11.24
CA LYS A 402 -4.18 -14.03 12.38
C LYS A 402 -3.59 -15.42 12.10
N SER A 403 -2.32 -15.64 12.40
CA SER A 403 -1.71 -16.98 12.29
C SER A 403 -2.33 -17.93 13.33
N VAL A 404 -2.62 -19.18 12.93
CA VAL A 404 -3.26 -20.17 13.79
C VAL A 404 -2.34 -20.64 14.92
N GLU A 405 -1.03 -20.82 14.71
CA GLU A 405 -0.14 -21.27 15.80
C GLU A 405 0.07 -20.22 16.89
N SER A 406 -0.11 -18.93 16.58
CA SER A 406 0.04 -17.85 17.57
C SER A 406 -0.88 -18.02 18.78
N ASP A 407 -2.01 -18.71 18.62
CA ASP A 407 -2.95 -18.99 19.70
C ASP A 407 -2.51 -20.13 20.62
N LYS A 408 -1.77 -21.12 20.10
CA LYS A 408 -1.26 -22.23 20.91
C LYS A 408 -0.24 -21.77 21.95
N ARG A 409 0.62 -20.80 21.61
CA ARG A 409 1.67 -20.30 22.52
C ARG A 409 1.11 -19.53 23.71
N ARG A 410 0.12 -18.65 23.49
CA ARG A 410 -0.49 -17.86 24.57
C ARG A 410 -1.28 -18.70 25.57
N GLY A 411 -1.96 -19.74 25.10
CA GLY A 411 -2.67 -20.66 26.00
C GLY A 411 -1.73 -21.36 26.98
N ASN A 412 -0.49 -21.65 26.56
CA ASN A 412 0.48 -22.32 27.41
C ASN A 412 1.11 -21.36 28.46
N GLU A 413 1.32 -20.08 28.12
CA GLU A 413 1.88 -19.09 29.05
C GLU A 413 0.91 -18.73 30.20
N GLN A 414 -0.40 -18.69 29.93
CA GLN A 414 -1.39 -18.42 30.99
C GLN A 414 -1.53 -19.58 31.98
N LEU A 415 -1.34 -20.82 31.53
CA LEU A 415 -1.35 -21.99 32.42
C LEU A 415 -0.14 -22.00 33.38
N THR A 416 1.00 -21.46 32.96
CA THR A 416 2.20 -21.38 33.82
C THR A 416 2.13 -20.26 34.85
N SER A 417 1.51 -19.12 34.53
CA SER A 417 1.39 -17.98 35.46
C SER A 417 0.32 -18.15 36.54
N SER A 418 -0.46 -19.24 36.49
CA SER A 418 -1.55 -19.50 37.45
C SER A 418 -1.14 -20.46 38.58
N ASN A 419 0.09 -21.00 38.50
CA ASN A 419 0.65 -21.95 39.45
C ASN A 419 1.80 -21.36 40.30
N GLU A 420 2.00 -20.04 40.22
CA GLU A 420 2.80 -19.23 41.16
C GLU A 420 1.84 -18.33 41.95
#